data_AF-A0A1V4HR64-F1
#
_entry.id   AF-A0A1V4HR64-F1
#
_cell.length_a   1.000
_cell.length_b   1.000
_cell.length_c   1.000
_cell.angle_alpha   90.00
_cell.angle_beta   90.00
_cell.angle_gamma   90.00
#
_symmetry.space_group_name_H-M   'P 1'
#
loop_
_entity.id
_entity.type
_entity.pdbx_description
1 polymer ?
#
loop_
_entity_poly.entity_id
_entity_poly.type
_entity_poly.pdbx_seq_one_letter_code
_entity_poly.pdbx_strand_id
1 'polypeptide(L)'
;MRNLKTPRWISYVKLVAILFLLVPSFIWTAKPAYALTYEYLNYPQGKVGIVRPVIGLNVTFSDGMTPESYHFYVNGEEVAVNYDPASAKYDYVPKSDLPPGNYQARMEFQFKGYSPIKVEWSFSVSNTAVSLASTLSKEQEDGLQAINDYRMKLGLSKVKFSDGLNTVAQKHAQYLSQNKIDPIKTSVSLHDENSALPGFIGKSLKERAQYIGYTGASSEDVAYNPVSLIEAIDSLFDAPYHRSPFLAPNLNEIGVFRAGDYHVIEFGFADGGTPEIVVSPSSNDGYVPTTFDGHETPDPLRIHSSLNYPVGYPVMAAVNGQGVKKVTLVDAEIRDESGTALTLLKNDSSNDNHLTNEVIVMPDKPLAFDRTYKAKIKLSAVMEDGTSKLFSKEWTFHTEPSSGLGVAKLHADAAAYTAQMAQPLQLGAHVVTFGLNGDTYTLDQVPFPMKQKPYIQDGSSYLYIRDLAAALGATVEWNDQLKAAVYKKGDKNLLFYTNRSAFSVNGVETITQTPALLINETTMIPVRLLSEALGANVAYDESTRTVTIKY
;
A
#
# COMPACT_ATOMS: atom_id res chain seq x y z
N MET A 1 -58.66 57.76 14.04
CA MET A 1 -59.23 58.04 15.38
C MET A 1 -60.44 57.14 15.59
N ARG A 2 -60.62 56.52 16.79
CA ARG A 2 -61.83 55.80 17.29
C ARG A 2 -62.30 54.60 16.42
N ASN A 3 -62.61 53.41 16.96
CA ASN A 3 -63.70 53.01 17.87
C ASN A 3 -65.11 53.28 17.26
N LEU A 4 -66.08 52.36 17.24
CA LEU A 4 -66.33 51.17 18.10
C LEU A 4 -67.17 50.06 17.41
N LYS A 5 -67.45 48.94 18.10
CA LYS A 5 -68.33 47.82 17.69
C LYS A 5 -69.70 47.86 18.41
N THR A 6 -70.74 47.22 17.82
CA THR A 6 -71.93 46.64 18.51
C THR A 6 -72.66 45.64 17.56
N PRO A 7 -73.56 44.75 18.03
CA PRO A 7 -73.53 43.91 19.25
C PRO A 7 -73.90 42.41 18.95
N ARG A 8 -74.46 41.67 19.92
CA ARG A 8 -74.85 40.22 19.91
C ARG A 8 -76.20 40.03 20.67
N TRP A 9 -76.88 38.87 20.82
CA TRP A 9 -76.63 37.44 20.54
C TRP A 9 -77.93 36.59 20.65
N ILE A 10 -77.83 35.24 20.58
CA ILE A 10 -78.73 34.21 21.20
C ILE A 10 -80.13 33.97 20.56
N SER A 11 -80.81 32.79 20.65
CA SER A 11 -80.48 31.33 20.51
C SER A 11 -81.78 30.46 20.60
N TYR A 12 -81.68 29.14 20.32
CA TYR A 12 -82.65 28.01 20.55
C TYR A 12 -83.85 27.89 19.57
N VAL A 13 -84.27 26.74 18.97
CA VAL A 13 -84.45 25.27 19.28
C VAL A 13 -85.95 24.92 19.51
N LYS A 14 -86.57 23.82 19.02
CA LYS A 14 -86.16 22.51 18.40
C LYS A 14 -87.00 22.25 17.10
N LEU A 15 -87.37 21.08 16.54
CA LEU A 15 -87.38 19.65 16.91
C LEU A 15 -87.23 18.72 15.64
N VAL A 16 -87.59 17.43 15.76
CA VAL A 16 -87.45 16.26 14.85
C VAL A 16 -88.63 16.03 13.88
N ALA A 17 -88.33 15.53 12.67
CA ALA A 17 -89.07 14.46 12.00
C ALA A 17 -88.08 13.56 11.22
N ILE A 18 -88.22 12.22 11.30
CA ILE A 18 -87.35 11.24 10.62
C ILE A 18 -88.19 10.42 9.63
N LEU A 19 -87.67 10.19 8.43
CA LEU A 19 -88.12 9.10 7.56
C LEU A 19 -86.91 8.43 6.90
N PHE A 20 -86.89 7.11 6.87
CA PHE A 20 -85.78 6.32 6.31
C PHE A 20 -85.78 6.34 4.78
N LEU A 21 -84.61 6.57 4.19
CA LEU A 21 -84.30 6.13 2.83
C LEU A 21 -83.13 5.14 2.91
N LEU A 22 -83.42 3.86 2.70
CA LEU A 22 -82.44 2.79 2.62
C LEU A 22 -81.71 2.85 1.28
N VAL A 23 -80.65 3.66 1.21
CA VAL A 23 -79.61 3.48 0.20
C VAL A 23 -78.71 2.33 0.67
N PRO A 24 -78.49 1.27 -0.13
CA PRO A 24 -77.50 0.26 0.21
C PRO A 24 -76.11 0.89 0.06
N SER A 25 -75.53 1.32 1.18
CA SER A 25 -74.13 1.69 1.26
C SER A 25 -73.27 0.49 0.87
N PHE A 26 -72.87 0.42 -0.40
CA PHE A 26 -71.77 -0.44 -0.83
C PHE A 26 -70.50 0.07 -0.16
N ILE A 27 -70.24 -0.46 1.04
CA ILE A 27 -68.91 -0.45 1.63
C ILE A 27 -68.08 -1.34 0.71
N TRP A 28 -67.51 -0.75 -0.34
CA TRP A 28 -66.31 -1.27 -0.96
C TRP A 28 -65.26 -1.30 0.14
N THR A 29 -65.11 -2.47 0.77
CA THR A 29 -63.95 -2.76 1.58
C THR A 29 -62.75 -2.57 0.67
N ALA A 30 -61.97 -1.52 0.94
CA ALA A 30 -60.75 -1.28 0.19
C ALA A 30 -59.91 -2.57 0.30
N LYS A 31 -59.66 -3.22 -0.84
CA LYS A 31 -58.83 -4.42 -0.88
C LYS A 31 -57.49 -4.04 -0.24
N PRO A 32 -56.94 -4.86 0.68
CA PRO A 32 -55.68 -4.53 1.35
C PRO A 32 -54.62 -4.22 0.30
N ALA A 33 -54.14 -2.98 0.31
CA ALA A 33 -53.14 -2.48 -0.62
C ALA A 33 -51.76 -2.90 -0.09
N TYR A 34 -51.33 -4.10 -0.45
CA TYR A 34 -49.99 -4.57 -0.16
C TYR A 34 -48.98 -3.76 -0.99
N ALA A 35 -48.06 -3.08 -0.31
CA ALA A 35 -46.98 -2.34 -0.93
C ALA A 35 -45.67 -3.10 -0.73
N LEU A 36 -45.06 -3.53 -1.83
CA LEU A 36 -43.72 -4.12 -1.84
C LEU A 36 -42.71 -3.00 -2.07
N THR A 37 -41.86 -2.71 -1.08
CA THR A 37 -40.73 -1.78 -1.27
C THR A 37 -39.49 -2.54 -1.73
N TYR A 38 -38.65 -1.87 -2.51
CA TYR A 38 -37.43 -2.44 -3.06
C TYR A 38 -36.38 -1.34 -3.28
N GLU A 39 -35.11 -1.72 -3.14
CA GLU A 39 -33.95 -0.87 -3.38
C GLU A 39 -33.00 -1.61 -4.32
N TYR A 40 -32.37 -0.91 -5.27
CA TYR A 40 -31.51 -1.54 -6.28
C TYR A 40 -30.33 -0.67 -6.70
N LEU A 41 -29.29 -1.33 -7.18
CA LEU A 41 -28.14 -0.73 -7.87
C LEU A 41 -27.89 -1.49 -9.18
N ASN A 42 -28.11 -0.81 -10.30
CA ASN A 42 -27.95 -1.35 -11.66
C ASN A 42 -26.61 -0.95 -12.30
N TYR A 43 -26.11 -1.78 -13.21
CA TYR A 43 -24.86 -1.56 -13.94
C TYR A 43 -24.89 -2.19 -15.35
N PRO A 44 -24.03 -1.71 -16.27
CA PRO A 44 -23.27 -0.48 -16.14
C PRO A 44 -24.19 0.75 -16.23
N GLN A 45 -23.70 1.90 -15.78
CA GLN A 45 -24.37 3.19 -15.92
C GLN A 45 -23.55 4.10 -16.83
N GLY A 46 -24.20 4.91 -17.67
CA GLY A 46 -23.51 5.90 -18.50
C GLY A 46 -22.73 5.29 -19.68
N LYS A 47 -21.40 5.41 -19.68
CA LYS A 47 -20.51 5.01 -20.78
C LYS A 47 -19.50 3.97 -20.28
N VAL A 48 -19.27 2.91 -21.06
CA VAL A 48 -18.28 1.87 -20.73
C VAL A 48 -17.15 1.77 -21.75
N GLY A 49 -15.97 1.44 -21.25
CA GLY A 49 -14.72 1.21 -21.99
C GLY A 49 -14.44 -0.24 -22.34
N ILE A 50 -15.37 -1.16 -22.08
CA ILE A 50 -15.19 -2.58 -22.39
C ILE A 50 -16.28 -3.13 -23.30
N VAL A 51 -15.91 -4.06 -24.18
CA VAL A 51 -16.82 -4.64 -25.18
C VAL A 51 -17.72 -5.76 -24.63
N ARG A 52 -17.47 -6.25 -23.41
CA ARG A 52 -18.30 -7.24 -22.70
C ARG A 52 -18.53 -6.81 -21.24
N PRO A 53 -19.24 -5.69 -20.99
CA PRO A 53 -19.57 -5.27 -19.64
C PRO A 53 -20.44 -6.30 -18.94
N VAL A 54 -20.29 -6.46 -17.63
CA VAL A 54 -21.31 -7.12 -16.81
C VAL A 54 -22.54 -6.20 -16.81
N ILE A 55 -23.67 -6.69 -17.29
CA ILE A 55 -24.95 -5.97 -17.31
C ILE A 55 -25.84 -6.63 -16.25
N GLY A 56 -26.40 -5.87 -15.31
CA GLY A 56 -27.19 -6.46 -14.23
C GLY A 56 -27.61 -5.47 -13.15
N LEU A 57 -28.11 -5.99 -12.05
CA LEU A 57 -28.42 -5.24 -10.85
C LEU A 57 -28.32 -6.10 -9.58
N ASN A 58 -27.98 -5.46 -8.47
CA ASN A 58 -28.27 -5.98 -7.13
C ASN A 58 -29.62 -5.37 -6.70
N VAL A 59 -30.51 -6.17 -6.11
CA VAL A 59 -31.83 -5.70 -5.66
C VAL A 59 -32.31 -6.41 -4.39
N THR A 60 -32.75 -5.62 -3.43
CA THR A 60 -33.33 -6.10 -2.16
C THR A 60 -34.82 -5.76 -2.13
N PHE A 61 -35.64 -6.73 -1.72
CA PHE A 61 -37.09 -6.60 -1.58
C PHE A 61 -37.49 -6.64 -0.10
N SER A 62 -38.58 -5.97 0.29
CA SER A 62 -39.04 -5.94 1.67
C SER A 62 -39.42 -7.33 2.20
N ASP A 63 -39.36 -7.49 3.53
CA ASP A 63 -39.86 -8.65 4.27
C ASP A 63 -39.27 -10.02 3.84
N GLY A 64 -38.13 -10.00 3.13
CA GLY A 64 -37.50 -11.20 2.55
C GLY A 64 -38.25 -11.80 1.37
N MET A 65 -39.13 -11.03 0.71
CA MET A 65 -39.91 -11.50 -0.43
C MET A 65 -39.02 -11.90 -1.62
N THR A 66 -39.28 -13.09 -2.18
CA THR A 66 -38.66 -13.58 -3.41
C THR A 66 -39.64 -13.58 -4.58
N PRO A 67 -39.18 -13.34 -5.82
CA PRO A 67 -40.03 -13.38 -7.01
C PRO A 67 -40.45 -14.82 -7.38
N GLU A 68 -41.65 -14.98 -7.93
CA GLU A 68 -42.13 -16.24 -8.52
C GLU A 68 -41.43 -16.52 -9.87
N SER A 69 -41.07 -15.48 -10.63
CA SER A 69 -40.19 -15.56 -11.81
C SER A 69 -39.50 -14.23 -12.10
N TYR A 70 -38.46 -14.26 -12.94
CA TYR A 70 -37.79 -13.06 -13.43
C TYR A 70 -37.33 -13.24 -14.89
N HIS A 71 -37.24 -12.14 -15.62
CA HIS A 71 -36.83 -12.08 -17.03
C HIS A 71 -35.94 -10.86 -17.27
N PHE A 72 -34.84 -11.02 -17.99
CA PHE A 72 -33.88 -9.94 -18.27
C PHE A 72 -33.74 -9.71 -19.77
N TYR A 73 -33.77 -8.45 -20.19
CA TYR A 73 -33.72 -8.06 -21.60
C TYR A 73 -32.58 -7.08 -21.86
N VAL A 74 -31.86 -7.27 -22.96
CA VAL A 74 -30.88 -6.31 -23.50
C VAL A 74 -31.30 -5.94 -24.93
N ASN A 75 -31.52 -4.66 -25.19
CA ASN A 75 -32.14 -4.14 -26.43
C ASN A 75 -33.47 -4.83 -26.83
N GLY A 76 -34.19 -5.39 -25.84
CA GLY A 76 -35.44 -6.13 -26.03
C GLY A 76 -35.29 -7.63 -26.31
N GLU A 77 -34.07 -8.14 -26.52
CA GLU A 77 -33.78 -9.57 -26.59
C GLU A 77 -33.64 -10.15 -25.18
N GLU A 78 -34.28 -11.29 -24.89
CA GLU A 78 -34.23 -11.93 -23.57
C GLU A 78 -32.91 -12.69 -23.37
N VAL A 79 -32.22 -12.44 -22.26
CA VAL A 79 -30.90 -13.00 -21.95
C VAL A 79 -30.92 -13.88 -20.70
N ALA A 80 -30.10 -14.93 -20.71
CA ALA A 80 -29.97 -15.82 -19.56
C ALA A 80 -29.23 -15.12 -18.41
N VAL A 81 -29.92 -15.00 -17.27
CA VAL A 81 -29.42 -14.39 -16.04
C VAL A 81 -28.62 -15.40 -15.22
N ASN A 82 -27.50 -14.97 -14.66
CA ASN A 82 -26.88 -15.57 -13.50
C ASN A 82 -27.40 -14.88 -12.22
N TYR A 83 -27.83 -15.65 -11.23
CA TYR A 83 -28.36 -15.14 -9.97
C TYR A 83 -27.49 -15.62 -8.80
N ASP A 84 -26.86 -14.67 -8.09
CA ASP A 84 -26.24 -14.93 -6.80
C ASP A 84 -27.17 -14.51 -5.65
N PRO A 85 -27.68 -15.46 -4.84
CA PRO A 85 -28.52 -15.16 -3.69
C PRO A 85 -27.77 -14.55 -2.50
N ALA A 86 -26.42 -14.63 -2.45
CA ALA A 86 -25.64 -14.08 -1.33
C ALA A 86 -25.53 -12.56 -1.41
N SER A 87 -25.34 -12.00 -2.61
CA SER A 87 -25.33 -10.55 -2.86
C SER A 87 -26.63 -10.01 -3.49
N ALA A 88 -27.67 -10.84 -3.62
CA ALA A 88 -28.94 -10.55 -4.29
C ALA A 88 -28.76 -9.98 -5.71
N LYS A 89 -27.80 -10.54 -6.45
CA LYS A 89 -27.27 -10.05 -7.72
C LYS A 89 -27.85 -10.83 -8.90
N TYR A 90 -28.37 -10.11 -9.89
CA TYR A 90 -28.86 -10.66 -11.14
C TYR A 90 -28.06 -10.05 -12.30
N ASP A 91 -27.21 -10.83 -12.96
CA ASP A 91 -26.31 -10.34 -14.00
C ASP A 91 -26.22 -11.22 -15.26
N TYR A 92 -25.68 -10.62 -16.33
CA TYR A 92 -25.43 -11.20 -17.63
C TYR A 92 -24.12 -10.65 -18.18
N VAL A 93 -23.30 -11.53 -18.78
CA VAL A 93 -22.08 -11.16 -19.50
C VAL A 93 -22.26 -11.47 -20.99
N PRO A 94 -22.11 -10.49 -21.90
CA PRO A 94 -22.22 -10.69 -23.33
C PRO A 94 -21.29 -11.81 -23.84
N LYS A 95 -21.87 -12.80 -24.52
CA LYS A 95 -21.13 -13.95 -25.11
C LYS A 95 -20.21 -13.54 -26.27
N SER A 96 -20.52 -12.41 -26.90
CA SER A 96 -19.76 -11.77 -27.98
C SER A 96 -19.54 -10.29 -27.65
N ASP A 97 -18.59 -9.67 -28.33
CA ASP A 97 -18.31 -8.25 -28.21
C ASP A 97 -19.54 -7.42 -28.62
N LEU A 98 -19.91 -6.44 -27.78
CA LEU A 98 -20.93 -5.45 -28.07
C LEU A 98 -20.33 -4.34 -28.95
N PRO A 99 -20.88 -4.06 -30.15
CA PRO A 99 -20.46 -2.92 -30.95
C PRO A 99 -20.65 -1.58 -30.21
N PRO A 100 -19.82 -0.55 -30.49
CA PRO A 100 -20.03 0.79 -29.97
C PRO A 100 -21.42 1.34 -30.30
N GLY A 101 -22.11 1.89 -29.31
CA GLY A 101 -23.51 2.30 -29.45
C GLY A 101 -24.25 2.37 -28.12
N ASN A 102 -25.53 2.74 -28.17
CA ASN A 102 -26.42 2.81 -27.01
C ASN A 102 -27.14 1.47 -26.80
N TYR A 103 -27.31 1.09 -25.54
CA TYR A 103 -27.97 -0.14 -25.12
C TYR A 103 -29.02 0.16 -24.05
N GLN A 104 -30.17 -0.52 -24.13
CA GLN A 104 -31.18 -0.56 -23.10
C GLN A 104 -31.12 -1.90 -22.37
N ALA A 105 -31.25 -1.88 -21.05
CA ALA A 105 -31.34 -3.07 -20.22
C ALA A 105 -32.61 -2.99 -19.36
N ARG A 106 -33.33 -4.11 -19.24
CA ARG A 106 -34.59 -4.20 -18.49
C ARG A 106 -34.70 -5.51 -17.74
N MET A 107 -34.79 -5.44 -16.42
CA MET A 107 -35.18 -6.58 -15.59
C MET A 107 -36.66 -6.50 -15.23
N GLU A 108 -37.36 -7.62 -15.32
CA GLU A 108 -38.76 -7.77 -14.88
C GLU A 108 -38.85 -8.87 -13.81
N PHE A 109 -39.53 -8.57 -12.69
CA PHE A 109 -39.76 -9.50 -11.58
C PHE A 109 -41.25 -9.69 -11.34
N GLN A 110 -41.73 -10.94 -11.34
CA GLN A 110 -43.10 -11.29 -11.00
C GLN A 110 -43.21 -11.72 -9.53
N PHE A 111 -44.18 -11.18 -8.79
CA PHE A 111 -44.48 -11.56 -7.41
C PHE A 111 -45.95 -11.97 -7.26
N LYS A 112 -46.23 -12.86 -6.31
CA LYS A 112 -47.57 -13.45 -6.12
C LYS A 112 -48.61 -12.41 -5.71
N GLY A 113 -49.52 -12.07 -6.62
CA GLY A 113 -50.61 -11.11 -6.37
C GLY A 113 -50.22 -9.63 -6.49
N TYR A 114 -49.01 -9.34 -6.97
CA TYR A 114 -48.55 -7.98 -7.30
C TYR A 114 -48.43 -7.80 -8.81
N SER A 115 -48.42 -6.54 -9.27
CA SER A 115 -47.97 -6.19 -10.62
C SER A 115 -46.48 -6.51 -10.78
N PRO A 116 -45.99 -6.82 -12.00
CA PRO A 116 -44.55 -6.99 -12.23
C PRO A 116 -43.77 -5.72 -11.87
N ILE A 117 -42.67 -5.88 -11.12
CA ILE A 117 -41.69 -4.80 -10.94
C ILE A 117 -40.80 -4.78 -12.18
N LYS A 118 -40.60 -3.60 -12.78
CA LYS A 118 -39.72 -3.41 -13.94
C LYS A 118 -38.64 -2.39 -13.60
N VAL A 119 -37.38 -2.76 -13.83
CA VAL A 119 -36.21 -1.89 -13.67
C VAL A 119 -35.60 -1.71 -15.05
N GLU A 120 -35.72 -0.51 -15.62
CA GLU A 120 -35.24 -0.15 -16.96
C GLU A 120 -34.11 0.87 -16.85
N TRP A 121 -33.01 0.65 -17.56
CA TRP A 121 -31.90 1.60 -17.65
C TRP A 121 -31.25 1.59 -19.04
N SER A 122 -30.25 2.45 -19.23
CA SER A 122 -29.49 2.52 -20.47
C SER A 122 -28.02 2.82 -20.21
N PHE A 123 -27.16 2.33 -21.10
CA PHE A 123 -25.73 2.57 -21.11
C PHE A 123 -25.23 2.70 -22.55
N SER A 124 -23.95 3.01 -22.73
CA SER A 124 -23.33 3.16 -24.04
C SER A 124 -21.93 2.53 -24.08
N VAL A 125 -21.65 1.71 -25.09
CA VAL A 125 -20.32 1.15 -25.32
C VAL A 125 -19.49 2.16 -26.12
N SER A 126 -18.30 2.50 -25.60
CA SER A 126 -17.41 3.49 -26.22
C SER A 126 -16.91 3.04 -27.60
N ASN A 127 -16.70 3.99 -28.50
CA ASN A 127 -15.92 3.77 -29.73
C ASN A 127 -14.45 3.42 -29.46
N THR A 128 -13.96 3.67 -28.24
CA THR A 128 -12.64 3.28 -27.73
C THR A 128 -12.69 2.06 -26.81
N ALA A 129 -13.80 1.31 -26.79
CA ALA A 129 -13.94 0.15 -25.91
C ALA A 129 -12.98 -0.99 -26.31
N VAL A 130 -12.47 -1.71 -25.31
CA VAL A 130 -11.50 -2.79 -25.48
C VAL A 130 -12.01 -4.11 -24.90
N SER A 131 -11.40 -5.22 -25.31
CA SER A 131 -11.42 -6.43 -24.48
C SER A 131 -10.61 -6.19 -23.21
N LEU A 132 -11.01 -6.79 -22.09
CA LEU A 132 -10.21 -6.78 -20.87
C LEU A 132 -8.85 -7.45 -21.11
N ALA A 133 -7.79 -6.87 -20.55
CA ALA A 133 -6.41 -7.32 -20.76
C ALA A 133 -6.08 -8.54 -19.86
N SER A 134 -6.26 -9.74 -20.43
CA SER A 134 -6.15 -11.04 -19.76
C SER A 134 -4.82 -11.79 -19.96
N THR A 135 -3.84 -11.16 -20.62
CA THR A 135 -2.47 -11.69 -20.80
C THR A 135 -1.46 -10.72 -20.21
N LEU A 136 -0.60 -11.21 -19.32
CA LEU A 136 0.39 -10.39 -18.61
C LEU A 136 1.66 -10.21 -19.43
N SER A 137 2.33 -9.06 -19.29
CA SER A 137 3.75 -8.95 -19.62
C SER A 137 4.60 -9.53 -18.49
N LYS A 138 5.85 -9.91 -18.78
CA LYS A 138 6.77 -10.41 -17.73
C LYS A 138 7.00 -9.37 -16.62
N GLU A 139 7.12 -8.08 -16.98
CA GLU A 139 7.23 -6.99 -16.01
C GLU A 139 6.01 -6.93 -15.06
N GLN A 140 4.80 -7.24 -15.56
CA GLN A 140 3.59 -7.30 -14.73
C GLN A 140 3.50 -8.56 -13.85
N GLU A 141 3.99 -9.71 -14.33
CA GLU A 141 4.14 -10.91 -13.50
C GLU A 141 5.12 -10.66 -12.34
N ASP A 142 6.25 -10.02 -12.64
CA ASP A 142 7.27 -9.70 -11.64
C ASP A 142 6.80 -8.64 -10.63
N GLY A 143 6.04 -7.63 -11.09
CA GLY A 143 5.39 -6.66 -10.19
C GLY A 143 4.30 -7.29 -9.30
N LEU A 144 3.49 -8.20 -9.86
CA LEU A 144 2.55 -9.01 -9.06
C LEU A 144 3.29 -9.89 -8.05
N GLN A 145 4.47 -10.41 -8.38
CA GLN A 145 5.29 -11.17 -7.44
C GLN A 145 5.85 -10.27 -6.33
N ALA A 146 6.44 -9.11 -6.65
CA ALA A 146 6.99 -8.19 -5.66
C ALA A 146 5.95 -7.75 -4.61
N ILE A 147 4.75 -7.35 -5.05
CA ILE A 147 3.62 -7.02 -4.16
C ILE A 147 3.24 -8.23 -3.28
N ASN A 148 3.28 -9.45 -3.83
CA ASN A 148 3.00 -10.68 -3.10
C ASN A 148 4.10 -11.09 -2.11
N ASP A 149 5.36 -10.76 -2.37
CA ASP A 149 6.48 -11.00 -1.47
C ASP A 149 6.36 -10.10 -0.24
N TYR A 150 6.05 -8.81 -0.42
CA TYR A 150 5.71 -7.89 0.67
C TYR A 150 4.50 -8.37 1.47
N ARG A 151 3.44 -8.89 0.83
CA ARG A 151 2.29 -9.44 1.55
C ARG A 151 2.62 -10.72 2.31
N MET A 152 3.45 -11.61 1.76
CA MET A 152 3.98 -12.76 2.51
C MET A 152 4.76 -12.30 3.75
N LYS A 153 5.66 -11.30 3.60
CA LYS A 153 6.42 -10.69 4.69
C LYS A 153 5.52 -10.10 5.79
N LEU A 154 4.39 -9.49 5.42
CA LEU A 154 3.37 -9.01 6.36
C LEU A 154 2.53 -10.12 7.01
N GLY A 155 2.67 -11.38 6.58
CA GLY A 155 1.85 -12.52 7.03
C GLY A 155 0.47 -12.58 6.38
N LEU A 156 0.24 -11.87 5.28
CA LEU A 156 -1.05 -11.72 4.62
C LEU A 156 -1.22 -12.63 3.40
N SER A 157 -2.48 -12.87 3.03
CA SER A 157 -2.84 -13.66 1.85
C SER A 157 -2.37 -13.02 0.55
N LYS A 158 -1.85 -13.85 -0.37
CA LYS A 158 -1.45 -13.42 -1.71
C LYS A 158 -2.61 -12.82 -2.50
N VAL A 159 -2.33 -11.74 -3.23
CA VAL A 159 -3.24 -11.11 -4.19
C VAL A 159 -3.19 -11.82 -5.54
N LYS A 160 -4.34 -11.79 -6.21
CA LYS A 160 -4.53 -12.25 -7.59
C LYS A 160 -4.30 -11.08 -8.56
N PHE A 161 -4.12 -11.39 -9.83
CA PHE A 161 -4.27 -10.39 -10.88
C PHE A 161 -5.75 -10.20 -11.25
N SER A 162 -6.13 -8.99 -11.65
CA SER A 162 -7.49 -8.64 -12.07
C SER A 162 -7.48 -7.94 -13.41
N ASP A 163 -8.01 -8.59 -14.46
CA ASP A 163 -8.07 -8.03 -15.81
C ASP A 163 -8.79 -6.67 -15.85
N GLY A 164 -9.78 -6.48 -14.94
CA GLY A 164 -10.50 -5.24 -14.72
C GLY A 164 -9.56 -4.12 -14.26
N LEU A 165 -9.01 -4.23 -13.05
CA LEU A 165 -8.09 -3.23 -12.49
C LEU A 165 -6.85 -3.02 -13.36
N ASN A 166 -6.32 -4.07 -14.00
CA ASN A 166 -5.23 -3.94 -14.97
C ASN A 166 -5.61 -3.06 -16.16
N THR A 167 -6.82 -3.22 -16.67
CA THR A 167 -7.32 -2.36 -17.76
C THR A 167 -7.51 -0.92 -17.27
N VAL A 168 -7.83 -0.68 -15.99
CA VAL A 168 -7.82 0.66 -15.38
C VAL A 168 -6.39 1.22 -15.31
N ALA A 169 -5.47 0.51 -14.64
CA ALA A 169 -4.06 0.88 -14.48
C ALA A 169 -3.39 1.20 -15.82
N GLN A 170 -3.62 0.34 -16.82
CA GLN A 170 -3.11 0.52 -18.17
C GLN A 170 -3.63 1.81 -18.81
N LYS A 171 -4.95 2.06 -18.74
CA LYS A 171 -5.54 3.28 -19.33
C LYS A 171 -5.04 4.53 -18.62
N HIS A 172 -4.94 4.50 -17.30
CA HIS A 172 -4.48 5.66 -16.54
C HIS A 172 -2.99 5.96 -16.76
N ALA A 173 -2.12 4.96 -16.69
CA ALA A 173 -0.70 5.11 -17.04
C ALA A 173 -0.52 5.61 -18.48
N GLN A 174 -1.29 5.08 -19.44
CA GLN A 174 -1.28 5.57 -20.83
C GLN A 174 -1.75 7.04 -20.92
N TYR A 175 -2.78 7.44 -20.19
CA TYR A 175 -3.24 8.83 -20.11
C TYR A 175 -2.17 9.77 -19.54
N LEU A 176 -1.53 9.40 -18.42
CA LEU A 176 -0.46 10.19 -17.78
C LEU A 176 0.72 10.37 -18.75
N SER A 177 1.13 9.27 -19.39
CA SER A 177 2.24 9.21 -20.35
C SER A 177 1.97 9.98 -21.64
N GLN A 178 0.76 9.86 -22.21
CA GLN A 178 0.33 10.59 -23.40
C GLN A 178 0.31 12.11 -23.16
N ASN A 179 -0.12 12.53 -21.97
CA ASN A 179 -0.27 13.94 -21.61
C ASN A 179 0.96 14.55 -20.93
N LYS A 180 1.98 13.73 -20.61
CA LYS A 180 3.26 14.14 -20.00
C LYS A 180 3.04 14.91 -18.69
N ILE A 181 2.21 14.34 -17.82
CA ILE A 181 1.86 14.94 -16.53
C ILE A 181 3.11 15.01 -15.64
N ASP A 182 3.62 16.21 -15.38
CA ASP A 182 4.82 16.45 -14.59
C ASP A 182 4.42 17.01 -13.21
N PRO A 183 4.11 16.16 -12.22
CA PRO A 183 3.61 16.61 -10.92
C PRO A 183 4.63 17.51 -10.21
N ILE A 184 5.92 17.21 -10.39
CA ILE A 184 7.07 17.91 -9.80
C ILE A 184 7.10 19.39 -10.23
N LYS A 185 6.77 19.69 -11.49
CA LYS A 185 6.83 21.05 -12.05
C LYS A 185 5.48 21.76 -12.19
N THR A 186 4.36 21.03 -12.20
CA THR A 186 3.05 21.59 -12.57
C THR A 186 1.99 21.50 -11.49
N SER A 187 2.23 20.78 -10.38
CA SER A 187 1.25 20.50 -9.33
C SER A 187 -0.04 19.83 -9.83
N VAL A 188 -0.03 19.26 -11.02
CA VAL A 188 -1.11 18.40 -11.53
C VAL A 188 -1.03 17.05 -10.82
N SER A 189 -2.16 16.57 -10.31
CA SER A 189 -2.26 15.27 -9.64
C SER A 189 -1.91 14.12 -10.57
N LEU A 190 -1.24 13.10 -10.03
CA LEU A 190 -1.06 11.81 -10.70
C LEU A 190 -2.32 10.93 -10.67
N HIS A 191 -3.31 11.23 -9.83
CA HIS A 191 -4.50 10.39 -9.60
C HIS A 191 -5.78 10.88 -10.31
N ASP A 192 -5.80 12.12 -10.80
CA ASP A 192 -6.98 12.76 -11.41
C ASP A 192 -6.79 12.92 -12.93
N GLU A 193 -7.73 12.41 -13.72
CA GLU A 193 -7.80 12.71 -15.16
C GLU A 193 -8.55 14.02 -15.45
N ASN A 194 -8.10 14.75 -16.47
CA ASN A 194 -8.71 15.99 -16.94
C ASN A 194 -9.53 15.71 -18.21
N SER A 195 -10.82 16.00 -18.18
CA SER A 195 -11.76 15.76 -19.28
C SER A 195 -11.52 16.59 -20.55
N ALA A 196 -10.63 17.58 -20.49
CA ALA A 196 -10.16 18.32 -21.66
C ALA A 196 -8.98 17.64 -22.40
N LEU A 197 -8.38 16.59 -21.84
CA LEU A 197 -7.18 15.94 -22.35
C LEU A 197 -7.47 14.60 -23.06
N PRO A 198 -6.72 14.24 -24.11
CA PRO A 198 -6.88 12.95 -24.80
C PRO A 198 -6.57 11.78 -23.87
N GLY A 199 -7.26 10.66 -24.08
CA GLY A 199 -7.14 9.46 -23.24
C GLY A 199 -8.13 9.41 -22.07
N PHE A 200 -8.76 10.53 -21.68
CA PHE A 200 -9.70 10.60 -20.56
C PHE A 200 -10.81 9.53 -20.61
N ILE A 201 -10.95 8.81 -19.51
CA ILE A 201 -11.98 7.81 -19.25
C ILE A 201 -12.79 8.09 -17.97
N GLY A 202 -12.23 8.78 -16.99
CA GLY A 202 -12.92 9.18 -15.75
C GLY A 202 -11.98 9.96 -14.81
N LYS A 203 -12.48 10.98 -14.11
CA LYS A 203 -11.61 11.87 -13.33
C LYS A 203 -10.93 11.10 -12.19
N SER A 204 -11.71 10.61 -11.23
CA SER A 204 -11.21 9.81 -10.12
C SER A 204 -11.05 8.33 -10.48
N LEU A 205 -10.23 7.59 -9.74
CA LEU A 205 -10.14 6.11 -9.78
C LEU A 205 -11.53 5.47 -9.88
N LYS A 206 -12.46 5.87 -9.01
CA LYS A 206 -13.82 5.31 -8.99
C LYS A 206 -14.54 5.44 -10.34
N GLU A 207 -14.38 6.57 -11.03
CA GLU A 207 -14.96 6.77 -12.37
C GLU A 207 -14.25 5.91 -13.42
N ARG A 208 -12.91 5.80 -13.37
CA ARG A 208 -12.13 4.95 -14.29
C ARG A 208 -12.48 3.47 -14.12
N ALA A 209 -12.58 2.99 -12.87
CA ALA A 209 -13.02 1.66 -12.51
C ALA A 209 -14.45 1.39 -13.03
N GLN A 210 -15.39 2.28 -12.76
CA GLN A 210 -16.78 2.16 -13.25
C GLN A 210 -16.88 2.16 -14.78
N TYR A 211 -16.07 2.96 -15.48
CA TYR A 211 -15.98 2.96 -16.94
C TYR A 211 -15.48 1.60 -17.49
N ILE A 212 -14.55 0.94 -16.80
CA ILE A 212 -14.07 -0.41 -17.13
C ILE A 212 -15.00 -1.52 -16.58
N GLY A 213 -16.05 -1.16 -15.84
CA GLY A 213 -17.01 -2.11 -15.25
C GLY A 213 -16.54 -2.77 -13.96
N TYR A 214 -15.45 -2.30 -13.35
CA TYR A 214 -15.04 -2.69 -12.00
C TYR A 214 -15.82 -1.90 -10.96
N THR A 215 -16.43 -2.60 -10.00
CA THR A 215 -17.32 -2.00 -8.99
C THR A 215 -16.94 -2.32 -7.55
N GLY A 216 -15.82 -3.02 -7.32
CA GLY A 216 -15.30 -3.31 -5.98
C GLY A 216 -14.72 -2.08 -5.29
N ALA A 217 -14.52 -2.18 -3.98
CA ALA A 217 -13.73 -1.20 -3.23
C ALA A 217 -12.29 -1.19 -3.77
N SER A 218 -11.73 -0.01 -3.99
CA SER A 218 -10.42 0.16 -4.64
C SER A 218 -9.64 1.37 -4.12
N SER A 219 -8.32 1.30 -4.29
CA SER A 219 -7.33 2.35 -4.00
C SER A 219 -6.25 2.32 -5.08
N GLU A 220 -5.49 3.40 -5.23
CA GLU A 220 -4.46 3.55 -6.27
C GLU A 220 -3.16 4.08 -5.66
N ASP A 221 -2.02 3.50 -6.05
CA ASP A 221 -0.70 4.12 -5.92
C ASP A 221 -0.19 4.52 -7.32
N VAL A 222 0.48 5.67 -7.44
CA VAL A 222 1.14 6.10 -8.68
C VAL A 222 2.55 6.62 -8.41
N ALA A 223 3.55 6.05 -9.08
CA ALA A 223 4.91 6.55 -9.11
C ALA A 223 5.23 7.27 -10.43
N TYR A 224 6.12 8.26 -10.37
CA TYR A 224 6.66 8.97 -11.53
C TYR A 224 8.19 9.08 -11.43
N ASN A 225 8.91 8.11 -11.99
CA ASN A 225 10.36 7.98 -11.92
C ASN A 225 10.92 7.06 -13.03
N PRO A 226 12.19 7.23 -13.46
CA PRO A 226 12.78 6.47 -14.57
C PRO A 226 13.39 5.13 -14.13
N VAL A 227 12.67 4.34 -13.32
CA VAL A 227 13.12 3.05 -12.74
C VAL A 227 12.25 1.87 -13.22
N SER A 228 12.64 0.62 -12.93
CA SER A 228 11.82 -0.55 -13.22
C SER A 228 10.52 -0.57 -12.41
N LEU A 229 9.53 -1.36 -12.84
CA LEU A 229 8.29 -1.52 -12.07
C LEU A 229 8.52 -2.08 -10.66
N ILE A 230 9.53 -2.93 -10.46
CA ILE A 230 9.88 -3.48 -9.14
C ILE A 230 10.43 -2.36 -8.25
N GLU A 231 11.43 -1.61 -8.71
CA GLU A 231 11.99 -0.47 -7.93
C GLU A 231 10.94 0.61 -7.60
N ALA A 232 9.91 0.78 -8.45
CA ALA A 232 8.77 1.65 -8.15
C ALA A 232 7.85 1.06 -7.06
N ILE A 233 7.55 -0.24 -7.11
CA ILE A 233 6.80 -0.95 -6.06
C ILE A 233 7.55 -0.90 -4.72
N ASP A 234 8.87 -1.11 -4.75
CA ASP A 234 9.72 -1.10 -3.55
C ASP A 234 9.70 0.28 -2.87
N SER A 235 9.80 1.35 -3.65
CA SER A 235 9.70 2.73 -3.16
C SER A 235 8.30 3.11 -2.66
N LEU A 236 7.24 2.62 -3.32
CA LEU A 236 5.85 2.79 -2.85
C LEU A 236 5.60 1.99 -1.55
N PHE A 237 6.25 0.84 -1.36
CA PHE A 237 6.23 0.14 -0.08
C PHE A 237 7.07 0.85 1.00
N ASP A 238 8.11 1.60 0.65
CA ASP A 238 8.94 2.33 1.61
C ASP A 238 8.25 3.62 2.12
N ALA A 239 7.51 4.29 1.23
CA ALA A 239 6.68 5.47 1.52
C ALA A 239 5.41 5.09 2.35
N PRO A 240 5.24 5.58 3.60
CA PRO A 240 4.22 5.05 4.51
C PRO A 240 2.74 5.26 4.17
N TYR A 241 2.29 6.31 3.48
CA TYR A 241 0.89 6.38 3.02
C TYR A 241 0.64 5.34 1.92
N HIS A 242 1.56 5.22 0.97
CA HIS A 242 1.52 4.26 -0.15
C HIS A 242 1.71 2.81 0.31
N ARG A 243 2.37 2.57 1.45
CA ARG A 243 2.42 1.26 2.10
C ARG A 243 1.03 0.81 2.61
N SER A 244 0.07 1.71 2.86
CA SER A 244 -1.18 1.37 3.56
C SER A 244 -2.04 0.28 2.88
N PRO A 245 -2.30 0.31 1.55
CA PRO A 245 -2.98 -0.77 0.84
C PRO A 245 -2.35 -2.16 1.07
N PHE A 246 -1.03 -2.25 1.15
CA PHE A 246 -0.31 -3.51 1.37
C PHE A 246 -0.63 -4.12 2.74
N LEU A 247 -0.92 -3.31 3.76
CA LEU A 247 -1.28 -3.74 5.12
C LEU A 247 -2.73 -4.24 5.25
N ALA A 248 -3.58 -4.15 4.23
CA ALA A 248 -4.98 -4.58 4.31
C ALA A 248 -5.12 -6.12 4.19
N PRO A 249 -5.69 -6.83 5.19
CA PRO A 249 -5.91 -8.28 5.08
C PRO A 249 -6.90 -8.65 3.98
N ASN A 250 -7.89 -7.79 3.72
CA ASN A 250 -8.93 -7.99 2.70
C ASN A 250 -8.54 -7.55 1.29
N LEU A 251 -7.32 -7.04 1.07
CA LEU A 251 -6.78 -6.85 -0.28
C LEU A 251 -6.66 -8.22 -0.97
N ASN A 252 -7.37 -8.38 -2.09
CA ASN A 252 -7.66 -9.68 -2.72
C ASN A 252 -7.08 -9.77 -4.14
N GLU A 253 -7.03 -8.66 -4.86
CA GLU A 253 -6.59 -8.60 -6.25
C GLU A 253 -5.93 -7.25 -6.58
N ILE A 254 -5.16 -7.20 -7.67
CA ILE A 254 -4.55 -5.97 -8.19
C ILE A 254 -4.64 -5.87 -9.71
N GLY A 255 -4.52 -4.64 -10.21
CA GLY A 255 -3.97 -4.34 -11.53
C GLY A 255 -2.63 -3.62 -11.36
N VAL A 256 -1.70 -3.81 -12.29
CA VAL A 256 -0.44 -3.05 -12.28
C VAL A 256 0.05 -2.82 -13.70
N PHE A 257 0.44 -1.59 -14.04
CA PHE A 257 0.94 -1.25 -15.38
C PHE A 257 1.98 -0.13 -15.35
N ARG A 258 2.87 -0.13 -16.35
CA ARG A 258 3.91 0.89 -16.56
C ARG A 258 3.83 1.47 -17.97
N ALA A 259 3.91 2.79 -18.09
CA ALA A 259 3.86 3.51 -19.35
C ALA A 259 5.00 4.55 -19.47
N GLY A 260 6.23 4.07 -19.64
CA GLY A 260 7.43 4.91 -19.58
C GLY A 260 7.85 5.11 -18.12
N ASP A 261 7.89 6.36 -17.67
CA ASP A 261 8.29 6.71 -16.30
C ASP A 261 7.10 6.77 -15.33
N TYR A 262 5.89 6.38 -15.77
CA TYR A 262 4.69 6.29 -14.93
C TYR A 262 4.37 4.84 -14.59
N HIS A 263 4.19 4.54 -13.31
CA HIS A 263 3.78 3.23 -12.80
C HIS A 263 2.51 3.40 -11.98
N VAL A 264 1.48 2.61 -12.29
CA VAL A 264 0.17 2.65 -11.61
C VAL A 264 -0.11 1.28 -11.02
N ILE A 265 -0.43 1.22 -9.72
CA ILE A 265 -0.91 0.03 -9.02
C ILE A 265 -2.35 0.30 -8.57
N GLU A 266 -3.27 -0.56 -9.02
CA GLU A 266 -4.69 -0.49 -8.70
C GLU A 266 -5.05 -1.64 -7.77
N PHE A 267 -5.52 -1.33 -6.56
CA PHE A 267 -5.77 -2.29 -5.49
C PHE A 267 -7.26 -2.65 -5.41
N GLY A 268 -7.59 -3.94 -5.33
CA GLY A 268 -8.96 -4.45 -5.24
C GLY A 268 -9.25 -5.19 -3.92
N PHE A 269 -10.14 -4.62 -3.11
CA PHE A 269 -10.45 -5.11 -1.77
C PHE A 269 -11.75 -5.93 -1.76
N ALA A 270 -11.73 -7.07 -1.07
CA ALA A 270 -12.91 -7.86 -0.79
C ALA A 270 -13.70 -7.29 0.41
N ASP A 271 -15.02 -7.50 0.41
CA ASP A 271 -15.89 -7.08 1.50
C ASP A 271 -15.70 -7.93 2.78
N GLY A 272 -15.95 -7.31 3.93
CA GLY A 272 -16.00 -8.00 5.23
C GLY A 272 -14.64 -8.17 5.92
N GLY A 273 -14.39 -9.39 6.43
CA GLY A 273 -13.22 -9.72 7.25
C GLY A 273 -13.34 -9.28 8.72
N THR A 274 -12.73 -10.01 9.64
CA THR A 274 -12.66 -9.60 11.05
C THR A 274 -11.61 -8.50 11.25
N PRO A 275 -11.89 -7.44 12.03
CA PRO A 275 -10.91 -6.40 12.36
C PRO A 275 -9.61 -6.98 12.96
N GLU A 276 -8.48 -6.78 12.26
CA GLU A 276 -7.16 -7.32 12.61
C GLU A 276 -6.08 -6.22 12.60
N ILE A 277 -5.10 -6.32 13.52
CA ILE A 277 -3.94 -5.40 13.60
C ILE A 277 -2.71 -5.93 12.85
N VAL A 278 -2.45 -5.34 11.68
CA VAL A 278 -1.25 -5.56 10.86
C VAL A 278 -0.19 -4.52 11.23
N VAL A 279 1.10 -4.89 11.18
CA VAL A 279 2.22 -3.99 11.46
C VAL A 279 3.36 -4.18 10.45
N SER A 280 4.00 -3.06 10.09
CA SER A 280 5.23 -3.01 9.32
C SER A 280 6.22 -2.08 10.06
N PRO A 281 7.46 -2.49 10.36
CA PRO A 281 8.04 -3.81 10.14
C PRO A 281 7.30 -4.92 10.88
N SER A 282 7.31 -6.12 10.31
CA SER A 282 6.60 -7.26 10.88
C SER A 282 7.37 -7.91 12.03
N SER A 283 6.70 -8.79 12.77
CA SER A 283 7.29 -9.49 13.89
C SER A 283 8.42 -10.41 13.43
N ASN A 284 9.60 -10.26 14.06
CA ASN A 284 10.86 -10.92 13.70
C ASN A 284 11.39 -10.63 12.29
N ASP A 285 10.97 -9.52 11.66
CA ASP A 285 11.61 -9.03 10.43
C ASP A 285 13.11 -8.78 10.70
N GLY A 286 13.97 -9.42 9.92
CA GLY A 286 15.42 -9.47 10.16
C GLY A 286 16.24 -8.43 9.40
N TYR A 287 15.63 -7.73 8.45
CA TYR A 287 16.31 -6.82 7.54
C TYR A 287 15.45 -5.58 7.27
N VAL A 288 15.22 -4.79 8.32
CA VAL A 288 14.46 -3.54 8.27
C VAL A 288 15.35 -2.38 7.84
N PRO A 289 14.96 -1.53 6.87
CA PRO A 289 15.72 -0.32 6.54
C PRO A 289 15.95 0.57 7.77
N THR A 290 17.08 1.28 7.82
CA THR A 290 17.43 2.12 8.98
C THR A 290 16.71 3.47 8.99
N THR A 291 16.27 3.94 7.83
CA THR A 291 16.01 5.35 7.56
C THR A 291 14.88 5.54 6.56
N PHE A 292 14.21 6.68 6.65
CA PHE A 292 13.38 7.21 5.58
C PHE A 292 13.78 8.67 5.31
N ASP A 293 13.82 9.05 4.03
CA ASP A 293 14.41 10.31 3.53
C ASP A 293 13.37 11.30 2.97
N GLY A 294 12.09 10.92 2.95
CA GLY A 294 10.99 11.81 2.56
C GLY A 294 10.56 11.72 1.11
N HIS A 295 10.81 10.61 0.41
CA HIS A 295 10.36 10.38 -0.96
C HIS A 295 8.84 10.12 -1.11
N GLU A 296 8.01 10.95 -0.47
CA GLU A 296 6.56 10.78 -0.41
C GLU A 296 5.78 12.09 -0.58
N THR A 297 4.55 12.00 -1.08
CA THR A 297 3.58 13.09 -1.09
C THR A 297 2.20 12.54 -0.72
N PRO A 298 1.51 13.07 0.31
CA PRO A 298 1.93 14.18 1.18
C PRO A 298 3.12 13.81 2.07
N ASP A 299 3.93 14.80 2.42
CA ASP A 299 5.07 14.62 3.34
C ASP A 299 4.57 14.23 4.77
N PRO A 300 5.00 13.10 5.35
CA PRO A 300 4.61 12.70 6.72
C PRO A 300 5.30 13.53 7.82
N LEU A 301 6.42 14.21 7.54
CA LEU A 301 7.08 15.17 8.43
C LEU A 301 6.44 16.56 8.40
N ARG A 302 5.51 16.86 7.49
CA ARG A 302 4.86 18.19 7.38
C ARG A 302 4.19 18.69 8.67
N ILE A 303 3.79 17.76 9.56
CA ILE A 303 3.19 18.07 10.88
C ILE A 303 4.22 18.10 12.03
N HIS A 304 5.49 17.75 11.76
CA HIS A 304 6.63 17.69 12.68
C HIS A 304 7.74 18.66 12.26
N SER A 305 7.36 19.89 11.90
CA SER A 305 8.19 20.91 11.21
C SER A 305 9.44 21.43 11.93
N SER A 306 9.82 20.84 13.07
CA SER A 306 11.08 21.07 13.77
C SER A 306 12.21 20.13 13.37
N LEU A 307 11.95 19.15 12.49
CA LEU A 307 12.92 18.15 12.04
C LEU A 307 13.19 18.20 10.54
N ASN A 308 14.29 17.57 10.14
CA ASN A 308 14.71 17.41 8.75
C ASN A 308 15.03 15.93 8.51
N TYR A 309 14.91 15.50 7.25
CA TYR A 309 15.31 14.17 6.80
C TYR A 309 16.85 13.98 6.81
N PRO A 310 17.35 12.72 6.91
CA PRO A 310 16.58 11.49 7.11
C PRO A 310 16.15 11.29 8.57
N VAL A 311 14.99 10.65 8.76
CA VAL A 311 14.49 10.16 10.05
C VAL A 311 14.64 8.64 10.14
N GLY A 312 14.29 8.05 11.28
CA GLY A 312 14.26 6.59 11.42
C GLY A 312 13.11 5.99 10.61
N TYR A 313 13.26 4.72 10.23
CA TYR A 313 12.30 4.04 9.38
C TYR A 313 10.87 4.01 9.98
N PRO A 314 9.81 4.31 9.20
CA PRO A 314 8.42 4.31 9.66
C PRO A 314 7.95 2.95 10.18
N VAL A 315 7.58 2.91 11.46
CA VAL A 315 6.82 1.81 12.04
C VAL A 315 5.33 2.13 11.93
N MET A 316 4.63 1.38 11.10
CA MET A 316 3.19 1.47 10.89
C MET A 316 2.42 0.39 11.64
N ALA A 317 1.21 0.73 12.05
CA ALA A 317 0.20 -0.23 12.48
C ALA A 317 -1.17 0.16 11.90
N ALA A 318 -1.87 -0.80 11.31
CA ALA A 318 -3.18 -0.62 10.73
C ALA A 318 -4.19 -1.60 11.34
N VAL A 319 -5.43 -1.15 11.57
CA VAL A 319 -6.55 -2.03 11.91
C VAL A 319 -7.56 -2.00 10.77
N ASN A 320 -7.65 -3.10 10.02
CA ASN A 320 -8.53 -3.22 8.87
C ASN A 320 -9.51 -4.39 9.05
N GLY A 321 -10.73 -4.25 8.53
CA GLY A 321 -11.80 -5.25 8.60
C GLY A 321 -13.19 -4.63 8.81
N GLN A 322 -14.22 -5.47 8.81
CA GLN A 322 -15.62 -5.04 8.77
C GLN A 322 -15.99 -4.10 9.93
N GLY A 323 -16.58 -2.96 9.57
CA GLY A 323 -17.08 -1.96 10.50
C GLY A 323 -16.02 -1.11 11.18
N VAL A 324 -14.72 -1.24 10.85
CA VAL A 324 -13.70 -0.27 11.31
C VAL A 324 -13.91 1.05 10.55
N LYS A 325 -14.07 2.14 11.29
CA LYS A 325 -14.40 3.46 10.75
C LYS A 325 -13.29 4.49 10.90
N LYS A 326 -12.52 4.40 11.99
CA LYS A 326 -11.40 5.30 12.30
C LYS A 326 -10.49 4.68 13.36
N VAL A 327 -9.18 4.87 13.24
CA VAL A 327 -8.16 4.33 14.15
C VAL A 327 -7.28 5.46 14.69
N THR A 328 -7.11 5.51 16.01
CA THR A 328 -6.20 6.46 16.68
C THR A 328 -5.18 5.74 17.56
N LEU A 329 -4.07 6.43 17.80
CA LEU A 329 -2.95 5.96 18.60
C LEU A 329 -3.21 6.21 20.09
N VAL A 330 -3.10 5.15 20.90
CA VAL A 330 -3.26 5.23 22.37
C VAL A 330 -1.91 5.19 23.07
N ASP A 331 -0.98 4.36 22.57
CA ASP A 331 0.39 4.25 23.09
C ASP A 331 1.32 3.75 21.97
N ALA A 332 2.55 4.25 21.95
CA ALA A 332 3.62 3.79 21.06
C ALA A 332 4.98 4.02 21.71
N GLU A 333 5.78 2.95 21.74
CA GLU A 333 7.14 2.92 22.26
C GLU A 333 8.01 2.02 21.36
N ILE A 334 9.26 2.44 21.12
CA ILE A 334 10.31 1.63 20.50
C ILE A 334 11.52 1.74 21.42
N ARG A 335 12.14 0.60 21.76
CA ARG A 335 13.37 0.52 22.56
C ARG A 335 14.47 -0.18 21.79
N ASP A 336 15.71 0.26 22.01
CA ASP A 336 16.90 -0.45 21.52
C ASP A 336 17.27 -1.66 22.41
N GLU A 337 18.34 -2.36 22.04
CA GLU A 337 18.87 -3.52 22.78
C GLU A 337 19.33 -3.20 24.23
N SER A 338 19.62 -1.94 24.55
CA SER A 338 19.91 -1.50 25.93
C SER A 338 18.65 -1.27 26.76
N GLY A 339 17.48 -1.28 26.12
CA GLY A 339 16.20 -0.89 26.70
C GLY A 339 15.97 0.63 26.70
N THR A 340 16.83 1.42 26.07
CA THR A 340 16.65 2.87 25.90
C THR A 340 15.48 3.14 24.95
N ALA A 341 14.51 3.95 25.38
CA ALA A 341 13.38 4.33 24.53
C ALA A 341 13.78 5.43 23.54
N LEU A 342 13.36 5.29 22.28
CA LEU A 342 13.57 6.27 21.22
C LEU A 342 12.55 7.42 21.33
N THR A 343 12.94 8.62 20.86
CA THR A 343 11.99 9.72 20.62
C THR A 343 11.21 9.40 19.35
N LEU A 344 9.88 9.53 19.39
CA LEU A 344 8.98 9.09 18.31
C LEU A 344 8.08 10.23 17.83
N LEU A 345 8.11 10.47 16.53
CA LEU A 345 7.11 11.22 15.77
C LEU A 345 5.90 10.32 15.56
N LYS A 346 4.70 10.90 15.63
CA LYS A 346 3.43 10.15 15.67
C LYS A 346 2.40 10.84 14.80
N ASN A 347 1.98 10.16 13.73
CA ASN A 347 0.87 10.56 12.88
C ASN A 347 -0.26 9.54 13.09
N ASP A 348 -1.47 10.03 13.36
CA ASP A 348 -2.69 9.24 13.33
C ASP A 348 -3.85 10.07 12.77
N SER A 349 -5.01 9.45 12.62
CA SER A 349 -6.21 10.11 12.10
C SER A 349 -6.76 11.28 12.97
N SER A 350 -6.12 11.64 14.08
CA SER A 350 -6.44 12.82 14.91
C SER A 350 -5.59 14.05 14.60
N ASN A 351 -4.36 13.88 14.10
CA ASN A 351 -3.46 14.97 13.70
C ASN A 351 -3.10 14.97 12.20
N ASP A 352 -3.38 13.88 11.49
CA ASP A 352 -3.17 13.70 10.06
C ASP A 352 -4.49 13.41 9.34
N ASN A 353 -4.77 14.16 8.28
CA ASN A 353 -6.00 14.06 7.50
C ASN A 353 -5.92 13.01 6.36
N HIS A 354 -4.78 12.34 6.18
CA HIS A 354 -4.59 11.28 5.18
C HIS A 354 -4.52 9.88 5.80
N LEU A 355 -4.66 9.78 7.13
CA LEU A 355 -4.75 8.52 7.87
C LEU A 355 -6.20 8.30 8.35
N THR A 356 -6.69 7.07 8.22
CA THR A 356 -8.05 6.67 8.65
C THR A 356 -8.02 5.39 9.48
N ASN A 357 -7.40 4.31 8.99
CA ASN A 357 -7.35 2.99 9.64
C ASN A 357 -5.96 2.63 10.19
N GLU A 358 -4.98 3.49 9.97
CA GLU A 358 -3.57 3.28 10.21
C GLU A 358 -2.92 4.42 11.01
N VAL A 359 -1.73 4.15 11.55
CA VAL A 359 -0.88 5.14 12.21
C VAL A 359 0.55 5.01 11.69
N ILE A 360 1.30 6.10 11.69
CA ILE A 360 2.73 6.14 11.33
C ILE A 360 3.51 6.59 12.56
N VAL A 361 4.53 5.82 12.95
CA VAL A 361 5.40 6.09 14.09
C VAL A 361 6.85 6.08 13.61
N MET A 362 7.49 7.24 13.52
CA MET A 362 8.88 7.39 13.03
C MET A 362 9.82 7.76 14.19
N PRO A 363 10.96 7.07 14.38
CA PRO A 363 12.02 7.56 15.26
C PRO A 363 12.57 8.91 14.78
N ASP A 364 12.88 9.82 15.70
CA ASP A 364 13.35 11.19 15.40
C ASP A 364 14.71 11.26 14.67
N LYS A 365 15.41 10.13 14.57
CA LYS A 365 16.74 9.95 13.98
C LYS A 365 16.82 8.59 13.29
N PRO A 366 17.74 8.42 12.31
CA PRO A 366 18.13 7.11 11.78
C PRO A 366 18.28 6.04 12.86
N LEU A 367 17.75 4.84 12.60
CA LEU A 367 18.09 3.65 13.38
C LEU A 367 19.55 3.25 13.10
N ALA A 368 20.17 2.52 14.03
CA ALA A 368 21.45 1.89 13.75
C ALA A 368 21.25 0.71 12.79
N PHE A 369 22.21 0.49 11.88
CA PHE A 369 22.33 -0.79 11.14
C PHE A 369 22.62 -1.93 12.11
N ASP A 370 22.31 -3.17 11.72
CA ASP A 370 22.75 -4.39 12.43
C ASP A 370 22.31 -4.40 13.92
N ARG A 371 21.05 -3.97 14.18
CA ARG A 371 20.54 -3.70 15.53
C ARG A 371 19.10 -4.12 15.75
N THR A 372 18.83 -4.80 16.87
CA THR A 372 17.47 -5.23 17.25
C THR A 372 16.73 -4.11 17.98
N TYR A 373 15.46 -3.95 17.65
CA TYR A 373 14.54 -3.02 18.30
C TYR A 373 13.29 -3.75 18.79
N LYS A 374 12.80 -3.34 19.96
CA LYS A 374 11.53 -3.82 20.53
C LYS A 374 10.47 -2.74 20.39
N ALA A 375 9.44 -3.00 19.59
CA ALA A 375 8.32 -2.10 19.36
C ALA A 375 7.08 -2.55 20.16
N LYS A 376 6.31 -1.57 20.62
CA LYS A 376 5.00 -1.75 21.24
C LYS A 376 4.06 -0.65 20.77
N ILE A 377 2.91 -1.04 20.22
CA ILE A 377 1.84 -0.12 19.78
C ILE A 377 0.50 -0.57 20.38
N LYS A 378 -0.32 0.40 20.79
CA LYS A 378 -1.72 0.24 21.20
C LYS A 378 -2.60 1.22 20.44
N LEU A 379 -3.66 0.72 19.84
CA LEU A 379 -4.59 1.47 19.00
C LEU A 379 -6.01 1.43 19.57
N SER A 380 -6.81 2.42 19.23
CA SER A 380 -8.26 2.44 19.43
C SER A 380 -8.95 2.55 18.08
N ALA A 381 -9.64 1.49 17.67
CA ALA A 381 -10.50 1.50 16.49
C ALA A 381 -11.92 1.88 16.90
N VAL A 382 -12.42 3.00 16.39
CA VAL A 382 -13.84 3.37 16.43
C VAL A 382 -14.56 2.57 15.35
N MET A 383 -15.66 1.95 15.74
CA MET A 383 -16.49 1.12 14.87
C MET A 383 -17.65 1.93 14.27
N GLU A 384 -18.28 1.42 13.20
CA GLU A 384 -19.45 2.05 12.57
C GLU A 384 -20.66 2.20 13.51
N ASP A 385 -20.85 1.25 14.44
CA ASP A 385 -21.88 1.29 15.49
C ASP A 385 -21.58 2.33 16.61
N GLY A 386 -20.45 3.04 16.53
CA GLY A 386 -20.00 4.01 17.52
C GLY A 386 -19.28 3.42 18.73
N THR A 387 -19.13 2.09 18.81
CA THR A 387 -18.28 1.47 19.85
C THR A 387 -16.80 1.71 19.57
N SER A 388 -15.94 1.34 20.51
CA SER A 388 -14.48 1.40 20.32
C SER A 388 -13.82 0.13 20.83
N LYS A 389 -12.88 -0.41 20.04
CA LYS A 389 -12.13 -1.63 20.32
C LYS A 389 -10.64 -1.31 20.44
N LEU A 390 -9.99 -1.84 21.48
CA LEU A 390 -8.56 -1.68 21.68
C LEU A 390 -7.79 -2.81 21.01
N PHE A 391 -6.76 -2.46 20.24
CA PHE A 391 -5.80 -3.38 19.65
C PHE A 391 -4.43 -3.12 20.26
N SER A 392 -3.58 -4.14 20.35
CA SER A 392 -2.23 -4.01 20.90
C SER A 392 -1.31 -5.05 20.29
N LYS A 393 -0.07 -4.67 19.99
CA LYS A 393 0.98 -5.58 19.54
C LYS A 393 2.32 -5.16 20.15
N GLU A 394 3.09 -6.14 20.58
CA GLU A 394 4.45 -5.98 21.10
C GLU A 394 5.33 -7.00 20.37
N TRP A 395 6.40 -6.55 19.74
CA TRP A 395 7.24 -7.39 18.87
C TRP A 395 8.68 -6.88 18.79
N THR A 396 9.55 -7.71 18.25
CA THR A 396 10.92 -7.36 17.87
C THR A 396 11.06 -7.31 16.36
N PHE A 397 11.93 -6.43 15.88
CA PHE A 397 12.47 -6.43 14.51
C PHE A 397 13.97 -6.11 14.57
N HIS A 398 14.71 -6.38 13.51
CA HIS A 398 16.14 -6.11 13.41
C HIS A 398 16.44 -5.34 12.12
N THR A 399 17.28 -4.32 12.22
CA THR A 399 17.65 -3.49 11.06
C THR A 399 18.67 -4.19 10.18
N GLU A 400 18.58 -3.97 8.87
CA GLU A 400 19.55 -4.53 7.93
C GLU A 400 20.98 -4.03 8.24
N PRO A 401 22.01 -4.87 8.04
CA PRO A 401 23.41 -4.47 8.20
C PRO A 401 23.98 -3.69 7.01
N SER A 402 23.27 -3.62 5.87
CA SER A 402 23.59 -2.77 4.73
C SER A 402 22.31 -2.37 4.02
N SER A 403 22.24 -1.14 3.52
CA SER A 403 21.03 -0.61 2.88
C SER A 403 20.62 -1.42 1.64
N GLY A 404 19.37 -1.88 1.61
CA GLY A 404 18.80 -2.67 0.53
C GLY A 404 19.05 -4.18 0.60
N LEU A 405 19.70 -4.69 1.66
CA LEU A 405 19.85 -6.14 1.85
C LEU A 405 18.49 -6.82 2.06
N GLY A 406 17.56 -6.17 2.76
CA GLY A 406 16.26 -6.73 3.08
C GLY A 406 15.38 -6.95 1.86
N VAL A 407 15.25 -5.92 1.01
CA VAL A 407 14.45 -6.00 -0.24
C VAL A 407 15.08 -6.99 -1.24
N ALA A 408 16.41 -6.99 -1.37
CA ALA A 408 17.11 -7.95 -2.24
C ALA A 408 16.95 -9.41 -1.77
N LYS A 409 16.95 -9.68 -0.45
CA LYS A 409 16.64 -11.02 0.08
C LYS A 409 15.18 -11.39 -0.08
N LEU A 410 14.27 -10.43 0.07
CA LEU A 410 12.81 -10.65 -0.03
C LEU A 410 12.40 -11.14 -1.42
N HIS A 411 12.84 -10.46 -2.48
CA HIS A 411 12.47 -10.83 -3.85
C HIS A 411 13.31 -11.99 -4.44
N ALA A 412 14.42 -12.35 -3.80
CA ALA A 412 15.17 -13.55 -4.14
C ALA A 412 14.44 -14.84 -3.71
N ASP A 413 13.92 -14.89 -2.47
CA ASP A 413 13.05 -15.96 -1.97
C ASP A 413 12.22 -15.51 -0.76
N ALA A 414 11.00 -15.03 -1.01
CA ALA A 414 10.07 -14.60 0.03
C ALA A 414 9.61 -15.75 0.95
N ALA A 415 9.67 -17.00 0.49
CA ALA A 415 9.33 -18.16 1.32
C ALA A 415 10.44 -18.48 2.32
N ALA A 416 11.71 -18.43 1.90
CA ALA A 416 12.85 -18.52 2.82
C ALA A 416 12.90 -17.33 3.78
N TYR A 417 12.67 -16.10 3.29
CA TYR A 417 12.62 -14.88 4.10
C TYR A 417 11.57 -14.99 5.22
N THR A 418 10.34 -15.40 4.90
CA THR A 418 9.28 -15.56 5.90
C THR A 418 9.46 -16.76 6.81
N ALA A 419 10.08 -17.84 6.34
CA ALA A 419 10.45 -18.97 7.19
C ALA A 419 11.47 -18.57 8.28
N GLN A 420 12.39 -17.64 7.99
CA GLN A 420 13.31 -17.06 8.98
C GLN A 420 12.54 -16.30 10.09
N MET A 421 11.54 -15.50 9.72
CA MET A 421 10.72 -14.70 10.65
C MET A 421 9.81 -15.55 11.56
N ALA A 422 9.48 -16.77 11.15
CA ALA A 422 8.65 -17.69 11.93
C ALA A 422 9.33 -18.22 13.21
N GLN A 423 10.63 -17.96 13.40
CA GLN A 423 11.40 -18.25 14.61
C GLN A 423 11.77 -16.95 15.34
N PRO A 424 12.09 -16.99 16.65
CA PRO A 424 12.75 -15.87 17.31
C PRO A 424 14.04 -15.49 16.56
N LEU A 425 14.29 -14.19 16.42
CA LEU A 425 15.46 -13.65 15.69
C LEU A 425 16.77 -14.32 16.14
N GLN A 426 17.33 -15.17 15.26
CA GLN A 426 18.67 -15.74 15.41
C GLN A 426 19.60 -15.03 14.43
N LEU A 427 20.38 -14.09 14.96
CA LEU A 427 21.43 -13.41 14.21
C LEU A 427 22.61 -14.36 14.03
N GLY A 428 22.75 -14.91 12.84
CA GLY A 428 23.92 -15.66 12.42
C GLY A 428 25.07 -14.71 12.10
N ALA A 429 26.31 -15.22 12.16
CA ALA A 429 27.48 -14.44 11.73
C ALA A 429 27.39 -14.13 10.23
N HIS A 430 27.45 -12.86 9.88
CA HIS A 430 27.32 -12.38 8.51
C HIS A 430 28.57 -12.74 7.69
N VAL A 431 28.40 -12.98 6.39
CA VAL A 431 29.49 -13.37 5.49
C VAL A 431 29.62 -12.39 4.33
N VAL A 432 30.69 -11.59 4.38
CA VAL A 432 31.03 -10.63 3.33
C VAL A 432 32.17 -11.16 2.49
N THR A 433 32.09 -10.98 1.17
CA THR A 433 33.09 -11.47 0.21
C THR A 433 33.45 -10.40 -0.80
N PHE A 434 34.73 -9.99 -0.87
CA PHE A 434 35.27 -9.03 -1.84
C PHE A 434 36.16 -9.76 -2.85
N GLY A 435 35.81 -9.71 -4.14
CA GLY A 435 36.67 -10.19 -5.22
C GLY A 435 37.69 -9.12 -5.64
N LEU A 436 38.99 -9.35 -5.44
CA LEU A 436 40.03 -8.33 -5.63
C LEU A 436 40.28 -7.93 -7.09
N ASN A 437 39.81 -8.72 -8.06
CA ASN A 437 39.85 -8.39 -9.49
C ASN A 437 38.56 -7.70 -9.99
N GLY A 438 37.53 -7.54 -9.14
CA GLY A 438 36.19 -7.13 -9.53
C GLY A 438 35.80 -5.71 -9.10
N ASP A 439 34.52 -5.40 -9.24
CA ASP A 439 33.84 -4.17 -8.81
C ASP A 439 32.55 -4.46 -8.02
N THR A 440 32.39 -5.69 -7.52
CA THR A 440 31.28 -6.09 -6.63
C THR A 440 31.79 -6.85 -5.41
N TYR A 441 31.17 -6.59 -4.26
CA TYR A 441 31.24 -7.47 -3.09
C TYR A 441 29.92 -8.24 -2.94
N THR A 442 29.88 -9.28 -2.12
CA THR A 442 28.62 -9.87 -1.66
C THR A 442 28.50 -9.78 -0.15
N LEU A 443 27.30 -9.53 0.37
CA LEU A 443 26.95 -9.66 1.79
C LEU A 443 25.82 -10.69 1.89
N ASP A 444 26.06 -11.77 2.62
CA ASP A 444 25.15 -12.92 2.74
C ASP A 444 24.61 -13.40 1.38
N GLN A 445 25.54 -13.59 0.43
CA GLN A 445 25.32 -13.98 -0.96
C GLN A 445 24.63 -12.94 -1.87
N VAL A 446 24.09 -11.83 -1.33
CA VAL A 446 23.54 -10.74 -2.15
C VAL A 446 24.68 -9.86 -2.69
N PRO A 447 24.77 -9.61 -4.01
CA PRO A 447 25.81 -8.77 -4.59
C PRO A 447 25.51 -7.27 -4.45
N PHE A 448 26.55 -6.49 -4.20
CA PHE A 448 26.54 -5.03 -4.12
C PHE A 448 27.70 -4.43 -4.91
N PRO A 449 27.52 -3.29 -5.60
CA PRO A 449 28.61 -2.60 -6.28
C PRO A 449 29.60 -1.99 -5.28
N MET A 450 30.89 -2.16 -5.54
CA MET A 450 31.95 -1.36 -4.90
C MET A 450 31.96 0.03 -5.54
N LYS A 451 32.07 1.08 -4.73
CA LYS A 451 32.22 2.46 -5.22
C LYS A 451 33.64 2.74 -5.68
N GLN A 452 34.62 1.93 -5.28
CA GLN A 452 36.02 2.00 -5.70
C GLN A 452 36.60 0.60 -5.87
N LYS A 453 37.41 0.38 -6.92
CA LYS A 453 38.01 -0.94 -7.16
C LYS A 453 39.11 -1.25 -6.13
N PRO A 454 39.30 -2.54 -5.76
CA PRO A 454 40.40 -2.96 -4.89
C PRO A 454 41.76 -2.53 -5.44
N TYR A 455 42.67 -2.16 -4.55
CA TYR A 455 44.02 -1.71 -4.89
C TYR A 455 45.05 -2.65 -4.27
N ILE A 456 46.06 -3.07 -5.02
CA ILE A 456 47.12 -3.97 -4.54
C ILE A 456 48.46 -3.23 -4.64
N GLN A 457 49.13 -3.08 -3.51
CA GLN A 457 50.46 -2.48 -3.41
C GLN A 457 51.31 -3.30 -2.43
N ASP A 458 52.58 -3.55 -2.80
CA ASP A 458 53.59 -4.19 -1.95
C ASP A 458 53.12 -5.53 -1.33
N GLY A 459 52.36 -6.32 -2.12
CA GLY A 459 51.75 -7.58 -1.70
C GLY A 459 50.53 -7.46 -0.77
N SER A 460 50.16 -6.24 -0.38
CA SER A 460 49.00 -5.95 0.48
C SER A 460 47.78 -5.57 -0.35
N SER A 461 46.63 -6.14 0.00
CA SER A 461 45.35 -5.86 -0.65
C SER A 461 44.59 -4.80 0.15
N TYR A 462 44.19 -3.73 -0.52
CA TYR A 462 43.49 -2.58 0.03
C TYR A 462 42.06 -2.51 -0.52
N LEU A 463 41.11 -2.24 0.37
CA LEU A 463 39.70 -2.00 0.03
C LEU A 463 39.27 -0.59 0.48
N TYR A 464 38.27 -0.02 -0.18
CA TYR A 464 37.75 1.29 0.20
C TYR A 464 37.00 1.23 1.52
N ILE A 465 37.35 2.10 2.47
CA ILE A 465 36.78 2.08 3.81
C ILE A 465 35.25 2.23 3.82
N ARG A 466 34.65 2.98 2.88
CA ARG A 466 33.19 3.16 2.86
C ARG A 466 32.43 1.96 2.30
N ASP A 467 33.04 1.21 1.37
CA ASP A 467 32.46 -0.05 0.88
C ASP A 467 32.60 -1.16 1.94
N LEU A 468 33.74 -1.20 2.63
CA LEU A 468 33.92 -2.01 3.85
C LEU A 468 32.87 -1.67 4.91
N ALA A 469 32.65 -0.39 5.20
CA ALA A 469 31.71 0.04 6.24
C ALA A 469 30.26 -0.30 5.89
N ALA A 470 29.84 -0.05 4.65
CA ALA A 470 28.52 -0.44 4.15
C ALA A 470 28.31 -1.96 4.25
N ALA A 471 29.29 -2.76 3.81
CA ALA A 471 29.20 -4.22 3.87
C ALA A 471 29.15 -4.79 5.30
N LEU A 472 29.63 -4.04 6.29
CA LEU A 472 29.86 -4.51 7.66
C LEU A 472 28.96 -3.82 8.71
N GLY A 473 27.89 -3.11 8.34
CA GLY A 473 27.02 -2.43 9.33
C GLY A 473 27.71 -1.32 10.11
N ALA A 474 28.51 -0.49 9.43
CA ALA A 474 29.33 0.55 10.04
C ALA A 474 29.21 1.90 9.34
N THR A 475 29.57 2.97 10.06
CA THR A 475 29.60 4.34 9.53
C THR A 475 31.03 4.87 9.46
N VAL A 476 31.32 5.76 8.50
CA VAL A 476 32.65 6.36 8.30
C VAL A 476 32.57 7.86 8.07
N GLU A 477 33.23 8.60 8.96
CA GLU A 477 33.45 10.05 8.87
C GLU A 477 34.93 10.35 8.58
N TRP A 478 35.23 11.50 7.98
CA TRP A 478 36.61 11.97 7.83
C TRP A 478 36.93 13.01 8.91
N ASN A 479 37.98 12.77 9.70
CA ASN A 479 38.52 13.76 10.61
C ASN A 479 39.76 14.40 9.99
N ASP A 480 39.59 15.64 9.51
CA ASP A 480 40.67 16.34 8.80
C ASP A 480 41.81 16.81 9.72
N GLN A 481 41.53 17.13 10.98
CA GLN A 481 42.55 17.54 11.96
C GLN A 481 43.51 16.39 12.27
N LEU A 482 42.99 15.16 12.36
CA LEU A 482 43.76 13.94 12.61
C LEU A 482 44.29 13.29 11.32
N LYS A 483 43.80 13.72 10.14
CA LYS A 483 43.96 13.06 8.84
C LYS A 483 43.68 11.56 8.94
N ALA A 484 42.50 11.25 9.47
CA ALA A 484 42.07 9.90 9.76
C ALA A 484 40.61 9.66 9.37
N ALA A 485 40.32 8.47 8.86
CA ALA A 485 38.94 8.00 8.73
C ALA A 485 38.48 7.42 10.08
N VAL A 486 37.36 7.91 10.59
CA VAL A 486 36.73 7.50 11.84
C VAL A 486 35.65 6.47 11.50
N TYR A 487 35.90 5.21 11.82
CA TYR A 487 35.02 4.08 11.52
C TYR A 487 34.30 3.63 12.80
N LYS A 488 32.97 3.57 12.78
CA LYS A 488 32.15 3.24 13.95
C LYS A 488 31.25 2.03 13.66
N LYS A 489 31.37 0.98 14.47
CA LYS A 489 30.45 -0.17 14.52
C LYS A 489 30.13 -0.53 15.97
N GLY A 490 28.86 -0.41 16.37
CA GLY A 490 28.45 -0.56 17.77
C GLY A 490 29.32 0.29 18.70
N ASP A 491 29.80 -0.31 19.79
CA ASP A 491 30.69 0.34 20.77
C ASP A 491 32.17 0.42 20.32
N LYS A 492 32.49 0.06 19.07
CA LYS A 492 33.85 0.18 18.51
C LYS A 492 33.97 1.44 17.67
N ASN A 493 34.82 2.37 18.12
CA ASN A 493 35.24 3.57 17.41
C ASN A 493 36.71 3.46 17.04
N LEU A 494 36.98 3.28 15.75
CA LEU A 494 38.30 3.07 15.16
C LEU A 494 38.77 4.34 14.43
N LEU A 495 40.06 4.67 14.52
CA LEU A 495 40.67 5.73 13.73
C LEU A 495 41.79 5.14 12.86
N PHE A 496 41.65 5.28 11.55
CA PHE A 496 42.66 4.87 10.58
C PHE A 496 43.38 6.10 10.02
N TYR A 497 44.56 6.39 10.55
CA TYR A 497 45.38 7.53 10.15
C TYR A 497 45.99 7.30 8.76
N THR A 498 45.98 8.31 7.89
CA THR A 498 46.59 8.26 6.55
C THR A 498 47.86 9.10 6.43
N ASN A 499 48.30 9.71 7.52
CA ASN A 499 49.50 10.57 7.59
C ASN A 499 50.66 9.95 8.40
N ARG A 500 50.45 8.79 9.02
CA ARG A 500 51.43 8.08 9.87
C ARG A 500 51.08 6.60 10.01
N SER A 501 52.09 5.78 10.33
CA SER A 501 52.01 4.32 10.35
C SER A 501 51.31 3.74 11.59
N ALA A 502 50.05 4.14 11.84
CA ALA A 502 49.29 3.75 13.02
C ALA A 502 47.78 3.66 12.75
N PHE A 503 47.06 3.05 13.68
CA PHE A 503 45.60 3.10 13.83
C PHE A 503 45.24 3.18 15.31
N SER A 504 43.99 3.47 15.65
CA SER A 504 43.48 3.38 17.02
C SER A 504 42.17 2.61 17.10
N VAL A 505 41.96 1.92 18.22
CA VAL A 505 40.69 1.29 18.60
C VAL A 505 40.30 1.81 19.99
N ASN A 506 39.13 2.44 20.10
CA ASN A 506 38.60 3.01 21.33
C ASN A 506 39.59 3.92 22.09
N GLY A 507 40.43 4.66 21.36
CA GLY A 507 41.42 5.60 21.89
C GLY A 507 42.79 4.99 22.22
N VAL A 508 42.95 3.67 22.16
CA VAL A 508 44.26 3.00 22.26
C VAL A 508 44.92 3.02 20.88
N GLU A 509 46.14 3.55 20.76
CA GLU A 509 46.86 3.64 19.48
C GLU A 509 47.85 2.47 19.29
N THR A 510 47.88 1.91 18.08
CA THR A 510 48.71 0.77 17.68
C THR A 510 49.46 1.10 16.40
N ILE A 511 50.78 0.84 16.39
CA ILE A 511 51.64 1.00 15.21
C ILE A 511 51.43 -0.16 14.24
N THR A 512 51.34 0.12 12.94
CA THR A 512 51.24 -0.88 11.87
C THR A 512 52.31 -0.67 10.81
N GLN A 513 52.85 -1.75 10.25
CA GLN A 513 53.76 -1.70 9.09
C GLN A 513 53.01 -1.48 7.76
N THR A 514 51.69 -1.60 7.77
CA THR A 514 50.81 -1.42 6.61
C THR A 514 49.65 -0.52 7.05
N PRO A 515 49.77 0.82 6.93
CA PRO A 515 48.72 1.76 7.33
C PRO A 515 47.63 1.91 6.26
N ALA A 516 46.59 2.65 6.62
CA ALA A 516 45.64 3.18 5.65
C ALA A 516 46.31 4.23 4.75
N LEU A 517 45.90 4.28 3.49
CA LEU A 517 46.42 5.22 2.49
C LEU A 517 45.30 6.16 2.03
N LEU A 518 45.65 7.40 1.70
CA LEU A 518 44.75 8.33 1.01
C LEU A 518 45.18 8.41 -0.45
N ILE A 519 44.44 7.74 -1.34
CA ILE A 519 44.74 7.62 -2.77
C ILE A 519 43.59 8.30 -3.51
N ASN A 520 43.85 9.35 -4.29
CA ASN A 520 42.80 10.09 -5.04
C ASN A 520 41.59 10.44 -4.15
N GLU A 521 41.86 11.10 -3.01
CA GLU A 521 40.87 11.49 -1.97
C GLU A 521 40.10 10.31 -1.32
N THR A 522 40.46 9.07 -1.64
CA THR A 522 39.82 7.84 -1.19
C THR A 522 40.68 7.18 -0.11
N THR A 523 40.11 6.96 1.09
CA THR A 523 40.80 6.22 2.15
C THR A 523 40.73 4.72 1.91
N MET A 524 41.86 4.13 1.55
CA MET A 524 42.05 2.73 1.25
C MET A 524 42.68 2.02 2.45
N ILE A 525 42.09 0.92 2.91
CA ILE A 525 42.52 0.18 4.11
C ILE A 525 43.02 -1.22 3.76
N PRO A 526 44.17 -1.66 4.30
CA PRO A 526 44.62 -3.04 4.17
C PRO A 526 43.64 -4.01 4.84
N VAL A 527 43.26 -5.04 4.12
CA VAL A 527 42.32 -6.09 4.58
C VAL A 527 42.72 -6.69 5.93
N ARG A 528 44.02 -6.92 6.17
CA ARG A 528 44.52 -7.45 7.44
C ARG A 528 44.34 -6.46 8.60
N LEU A 529 44.61 -5.17 8.37
CA LEU A 529 44.48 -4.13 9.40
C LEU A 529 43.03 -4.02 9.89
N LEU A 530 42.06 -4.22 8.99
CA LEU A 530 40.64 -4.27 9.36
C LEU A 530 40.31 -5.50 10.22
N SER A 531 40.85 -6.68 9.88
CA SER A 531 40.69 -7.91 10.69
C SER A 531 41.23 -7.72 12.10
N GLU A 532 42.45 -7.19 12.23
CA GLU A 532 43.10 -6.89 13.51
C GLU A 532 42.31 -5.87 14.34
N ALA A 533 41.82 -4.79 13.72
CA ALA A 533 41.14 -3.70 14.43
C ALA A 533 39.67 -4.00 14.78
N LEU A 534 38.94 -4.74 13.93
CA LEU A 534 37.56 -5.16 14.21
C LEU A 534 37.49 -6.47 15.02
N GLY A 535 38.55 -7.28 15.03
CA GLY A 535 38.52 -8.65 15.55
C GLY A 535 37.70 -9.62 14.69
N ALA A 536 37.43 -9.25 13.43
CA ALA A 536 36.65 -10.06 12.49
C ALA A 536 37.52 -11.16 11.88
N ASN A 537 36.94 -12.35 11.66
CA ASN A 537 37.66 -13.47 11.07
C ASN A 537 37.76 -13.28 9.56
N VAL A 538 38.98 -13.06 9.05
CA VAL A 538 39.22 -12.79 7.62
C VAL A 538 40.05 -13.89 7.00
N ALA A 539 39.47 -14.57 6.02
CA ALA A 539 40.13 -15.51 5.13
C ALA A 539 40.48 -14.84 3.79
N TYR A 540 41.55 -15.32 3.15
CA TYR A 540 41.92 -14.94 1.80
C TYR A 540 42.23 -16.20 0.97
N ASP A 541 41.65 -16.28 -0.22
CA ASP A 541 41.90 -17.33 -1.21
C ASP A 541 42.63 -16.72 -2.42
N GLU A 542 43.89 -17.11 -2.62
CA GLU A 542 44.71 -16.67 -3.75
C GLU A 542 44.20 -17.21 -5.10
N SER A 543 43.53 -18.38 -5.12
CA SER A 543 43.10 -19.01 -6.37
C SER A 543 41.94 -18.26 -7.04
N THR A 544 41.03 -17.70 -6.25
CA THR A 544 39.95 -16.80 -6.71
C THR A 544 40.27 -15.32 -6.50
N ARG A 545 41.36 -15.00 -5.79
CA ARG A 545 41.72 -13.66 -5.29
C ARG A 545 40.59 -13.00 -4.51
N THR A 546 40.11 -13.73 -3.52
CA THR A 546 38.88 -13.40 -2.77
C THR A 546 39.17 -13.21 -1.30
N VAL A 547 38.67 -12.13 -0.73
CA VAL A 547 38.69 -11.85 0.71
C VAL A 547 37.31 -12.16 1.28
N THR A 548 37.24 -13.06 2.27
CA THR A 548 35.99 -13.37 2.99
C THR A 548 36.12 -12.91 4.44
N ILE A 549 35.20 -12.06 4.88
CA ILE A 549 35.09 -11.54 6.24
C ILE A 549 33.87 -12.20 6.89
N LYS A 550 34.04 -12.73 8.11
CA LYS A 550 32.94 -13.17 8.97
C LYS A 550 32.90 -12.34 10.25
N TYR A 551 31.74 -11.80 10.58
CA TYR A 551 31.51 -10.91 11.72
C TYR A 551 30.25 -11.26 12.51
#